data_AF-A0A2H9P4L9-F1
#
_entry.id   AF-A0A2H9P4L9-F1
#
_cell.length_a   1.000
_cell.length_b   1.000
_cell.length_c   1.000
_cell.angle_alpha   90.00
_cell.angle_beta   90.00
_cell.angle_gamma   90.00
#
_symmetry.space_group_name_H-M   'P 1'
#
loop_
_entity.id
_entity.type
_entity.pdbx_description
1 polymer ?
#
loop_
_entity_poly.entity_id
_entity_poly.type
_entity_poly.pdbx_seq_one_letter_code
_entity_poly.pdbx_strand_id
1 'polypeptide(L)'
;MQQDPTLYLKSLLLPDTDKIKKKMETHEDLPIEKYSHILSQIEFSIASCYSENISGLTDKKTLAVLESLLTSLKIKTTLTSDSYEDSGSQITRKSKNTKTTAISRDLKNSICDAAIEALRKRPVTQHEFELCLRFIMYSIDNRSWVPASRGYLDWISNMFGLLPEWKKEEFDVFYGSISQLFGIEMDLLTMDKTIDEALSKKYRQDY
;
A
#
# COMPACT_ATOMS: atom_id res chain seq x y z
N MET A 1 8.08 -20.25 15.73
CA MET A 1 7.19 -20.36 14.56
C MET A 1 6.80 -18.95 14.17
N GLN A 2 7.21 -18.48 12.99
CA GLN A 2 6.81 -17.16 12.50
C GLN A 2 5.35 -17.29 12.06
N GLN A 3 4.42 -16.74 12.84
CA GLN A 3 3.00 -16.74 12.53
C GLN A 3 2.77 -16.01 11.20
N ASP A 4 1.91 -16.51 10.32
CA ASP A 4 1.55 -15.81 9.07
C ASP A 4 1.12 -14.37 9.42
N PRO A 5 1.82 -13.33 8.91
CA PRO A 5 1.52 -11.93 9.23
C PRO A 5 0.07 -11.56 8.93
N THR A 6 -0.54 -12.19 7.93
CA THR A 6 -1.95 -11.97 7.55
C THR A 6 -2.91 -12.49 8.62
N LEU A 7 -2.62 -13.68 9.18
CA LEU A 7 -3.43 -14.27 10.25
C LEU A 7 -3.31 -13.46 11.54
N TYR A 8 -2.09 -13.00 11.86
CA TYR A 8 -1.89 -12.17 13.04
C TYR A 8 -2.56 -10.79 12.88
N LEU A 9 -2.39 -10.14 11.73
CA LEU A 9 -3.11 -8.90 11.40
C LEU A 9 -4.62 -9.07 11.59
N LYS A 10 -5.21 -10.14 11.04
CA LYS A 10 -6.64 -10.43 11.17
C LYS A 10 -7.08 -10.57 12.63
N SER A 11 -6.24 -11.15 13.49
CA SER A 11 -6.56 -11.33 14.92
C SER A 11 -6.59 -10.02 15.72
N LEU A 12 -5.99 -8.94 15.21
CA LEU A 12 -5.98 -7.62 15.84
C LEU A 12 -7.17 -6.75 15.46
N LEU A 13 -7.93 -7.13 14.42
CA LEU A 13 -9.09 -6.38 13.95
C LEU A 13 -10.29 -6.61 14.87
N LEU A 14 -10.98 -5.51 15.21
CA LEU A 14 -12.21 -5.59 16.00
C LEU A 14 -13.36 -6.15 15.16
N PRO A 15 -14.33 -6.84 15.78
CA PRO A 15 -15.53 -7.27 15.08
C PRO A 15 -16.33 -6.06 14.59
N ASP A 16 -16.96 -6.22 13.44
CA ASP A 16 -17.81 -5.18 12.87
C ASP A 16 -19.06 -4.93 13.70
N THR A 17 -19.60 -3.72 13.57
CA THR A 17 -20.93 -3.35 14.10
C THR A 17 -21.83 -2.88 12.96
N ASP A 18 -23.14 -3.13 13.03
CA ASP A 18 -24.07 -2.64 12.00
C ASP A 18 -24.03 -1.11 11.88
N LYS A 19 -23.73 -0.42 12.98
CA LYS A 19 -23.55 1.04 13.01
C LYS A 19 -22.37 1.49 12.13
N ILE A 20 -21.22 0.79 12.20
CA ILE A 20 -20.05 1.20 11.41
C ILE A 20 -20.26 0.93 9.92
N LYS A 21 -20.89 -0.20 9.59
CA LYS A 21 -21.21 -0.57 8.20
C LYS A 21 -22.19 0.40 7.54
N LYS A 22 -23.20 0.86 8.28
CA LYS A 22 -24.15 1.87 7.78
C LYS A 22 -23.57 3.28 7.71
N LYS A 23 -22.58 3.60 8.55
CA LYS A 23 -21.99 4.94 8.59
C LYS A 23 -20.98 5.14 7.45
N MET A 24 -20.24 4.10 7.08
CA MET A 24 -19.22 4.16 6.05
C MET A 24 -19.44 2.95 5.14
N GLU A 25 -20.13 3.14 4.04
CA GLU A 25 -20.45 2.03 3.12
C GLU A 25 -19.33 1.86 2.09
N THR A 26 -18.75 2.98 1.67
CA THR A 26 -17.72 3.06 0.64
C THR A 26 -16.44 3.69 1.18
N HIS A 27 -15.38 3.63 0.37
CA HIS A 27 -14.10 4.27 0.70
C HIS A 27 -14.18 5.80 0.66
N GLU A 28 -15.18 6.37 -0.03
CA GLU A 28 -15.43 7.81 -0.08
C GLU A 28 -15.98 8.34 1.25
N ASP A 29 -16.66 7.49 2.02
CA ASP A 29 -17.20 7.82 3.34
C ASP A 29 -16.12 7.83 4.45
N LEU A 30 -14.87 7.48 4.11
CA LEU A 30 -13.78 7.34 5.07
C LEU A 30 -13.22 8.73 5.45
N PRO A 31 -13.39 9.22 6.70
CA PRO A 31 -12.76 10.46 7.13
C PRO A 31 -11.25 10.27 7.24
N ILE A 32 -10.51 10.63 6.19
CA ILE A 32 -9.08 10.34 5.99
C ILE A 32 -8.25 10.73 7.21
N GLU A 33 -8.54 11.86 7.84
CA GLU A 33 -7.82 12.39 8.99
C GLU A 33 -7.86 11.40 10.18
N LYS A 34 -8.99 10.72 10.36
CA LYS A 34 -9.19 9.73 11.43
C LYS A 34 -8.41 8.44 11.18
N TYR A 35 -8.14 8.08 9.93
CA TYR A 35 -7.48 6.83 9.54
C TYR A 35 -6.06 7.04 8.99
N SER A 36 -5.56 8.27 9.03
CA SER A 36 -4.20 8.66 8.63
C SER A 36 -3.13 7.78 9.28
N HIS A 37 -3.31 7.34 10.53
CA HIS A 37 -2.36 6.46 11.22
C HIS A 37 -2.21 5.08 10.57
N ILE A 38 -3.25 4.57 9.91
CA ILE A 38 -3.21 3.31 9.14
C ILE A 38 -2.76 3.60 7.71
N LEU A 39 -3.39 4.59 7.06
CA LEU A 39 -3.13 4.95 5.67
C LEU A 39 -1.65 5.29 5.48
N SER A 40 -1.13 6.25 6.24
CA SER A 40 0.27 6.68 6.11
C SER A 40 1.27 5.56 6.40
N GLN A 41 0.96 4.61 7.31
CA GLN A 41 1.86 3.48 7.60
C GLN A 41 1.91 2.48 6.43
N ILE A 42 0.75 2.14 5.86
CA ILE A 42 0.68 1.26 4.69
C ILE A 42 1.31 1.94 3.47
N GLU A 43 1.00 3.22 3.22
CA GLU A 43 1.55 3.98 2.10
C GLU A 43 3.07 4.13 2.21
N PHE A 44 3.59 4.40 3.41
CA PHE A 44 5.03 4.45 3.65
C PHE A 44 5.71 3.11 3.41
N SER A 45 5.09 1.99 3.84
CA SER A 45 5.59 0.64 3.56
C SER A 45 5.64 0.35 2.06
N ILE A 46 4.57 0.68 1.32
CA ILE A 46 4.54 0.53 -0.14
C ILE A 46 5.64 1.37 -0.79
N ALA A 47 5.76 2.64 -0.40
CA ALA A 47 6.75 3.57 -0.93
C ALA A 47 8.19 3.11 -0.67
N SER A 48 8.46 2.58 0.53
CA SER A 48 9.77 2.05 0.91
C SER A 48 10.13 0.80 0.09
N CYS A 49 9.20 -0.15 -0.04
CA CYS A 49 9.40 -1.33 -0.89
C CYS A 49 9.64 -0.94 -2.36
N TYR A 50 8.96 0.10 -2.85
CA TYR A 50 9.16 0.63 -4.19
C TYR A 50 10.54 1.26 -4.37
N SER A 51 11.00 2.11 -3.45
CA SER A 51 12.31 2.76 -3.56
C SER A 51 13.47 1.77 -3.61
N GLU A 52 13.34 0.63 -2.92
CA GLU A 52 14.33 -0.46 -2.96
C GLU A 52 14.24 -1.30 -4.25
N ASN A 53 13.11 -1.26 -4.96
CA ASN A 53 12.78 -2.14 -6.08
C ASN A 53 12.15 -1.39 -7.27
N ILE A 54 12.65 -0.20 -7.61
CA ILE A 54 12.04 0.73 -8.59
C ILE A 54 11.74 0.07 -9.96
N SER A 55 12.56 -0.90 -10.39
CA SER A 55 12.37 -1.63 -11.65
C SER A 55 11.46 -2.87 -11.53
N GLY A 56 11.17 -3.32 -10.31
CA GLY A 56 10.50 -4.58 -10.01
C GLY A 56 9.03 -4.45 -9.59
N LEU A 57 8.64 -3.30 -9.03
CA LEU A 57 7.28 -3.06 -8.53
C LEU A 57 6.54 -2.04 -9.41
N THR A 58 5.25 -2.29 -9.62
CA THR A 58 4.35 -1.45 -10.43
C THR A 58 3.01 -1.31 -9.72
N ASP A 59 2.25 -0.27 -10.06
CA ASP A 59 0.90 -0.02 -9.51
C ASP A 59 0.01 -1.27 -9.62
N LYS A 60 0.04 -1.94 -10.77
CA LYS A 60 -0.70 -3.20 -11.01
C LYS A 60 -0.28 -4.33 -10.04
N LYS A 61 1.01 -4.46 -9.74
CA LYS A 61 1.49 -5.48 -8.79
C LYS A 61 1.10 -5.13 -7.36
N THR A 62 1.16 -3.86 -7.00
CA THR A 62 0.71 -3.36 -5.70
C THR A 62 -0.79 -3.61 -5.52
N LEU A 63 -1.61 -3.29 -6.53
CA LEU A 63 -3.04 -3.62 -6.54
C LEU A 63 -3.30 -5.11 -6.31
N ALA A 64 -2.61 -5.98 -7.06
CA ALA A 64 -2.77 -7.43 -6.90
C ALA A 64 -2.41 -7.92 -5.48
N VAL A 65 -1.42 -7.30 -4.84
CA VAL A 65 -1.07 -7.60 -3.43
C VAL A 65 -2.16 -7.12 -2.47
N LEU A 66 -2.69 -5.91 -2.65
CA LEU A 66 -3.78 -5.37 -1.84
C LEU A 66 -5.07 -6.20 -1.99
N GLU A 67 -5.41 -6.63 -3.21
CA GLU A 67 -6.54 -7.52 -3.50
C GLU A 67 -6.37 -8.89 -2.83
N SER A 68 -5.15 -9.45 -2.91
CA SER A 68 -4.82 -10.72 -2.25
C SER A 68 -4.96 -10.61 -0.72
N LEU A 69 -4.49 -9.50 -0.14
CA LEU A 69 -4.64 -9.23 1.29
C LEU A 69 -6.12 -9.10 1.67
N LEU A 70 -6.89 -8.28 0.96
CA LEU A 70 -8.32 -8.10 1.18
C LEU A 70 -9.09 -9.43 1.10
N THR A 71 -8.76 -10.27 0.14
CA THR A 71 -9.35 -11.61 -0.01
C THR A 71 -8.99 -12.49 1.18
N SER A 72 -7.72 -12.48 1.61
CA SER A 72 -7.24 -13.28 2.75
C SER A 72 -7.95 -12.90 4.05
N LEU A 73 -8.28 -11.62 4.24
CA LEU A 73 -9.01 -11.14 5.42
C LEU A 73 -10.46 -11.64 5.46
N LYS A 74 -11.12 -11.78 4.30
CA LYS A 74 -12.52 -12.23 4.18
C LYS A 74 -12.72 -13.72 4.37
N ILE A 75 -11.73 -14.55 4.04
CA ILE A 75 -11.83 -16.00 4.18
C ILE A 75 -12.06 -16.34 5.66
N LYS A 76 -13.23 -16.90 5.99
CA LYS A 76 -13.48 -17.48 7.31
C LYS A 76 -12.52 -18.65 7.47
N THR A 77 -11.65 -18.59 8.48
CA THR A 77 -10.68 -19.64 8.75
C THR A 77 -11.43 -20.90 9.20
N THR A 78 -11.86 -21.75 8.26
CA THR A 78 -12.16 -23.15 8.55
C THR A 78 -10.81 -23.84 8.65
N LEU A 79 -10.39 -24.15 9.87
CA LEU A 79 -9.32 -25.09 10.13
C LEU A 79 -9.76 -26.45 9.56
N THR A 80 -9.30 -26.78 8.36
CA THR A 80 -9.23 -28.16 7.89
C THR A 80 -7.76 -28.55 7.86
N SER A 81 -7.44 -29.42 8.81
CA SER A 81 -6.34 -30.37 8.76
C SER A 81 -6.42 -31.21 7.47
N ASP A 82 -5.26 -31.72 7.05
CA ASP A 82 -5.05 -32.76 6.02
C ASP A 82 -5.01 -32.23 4.57
N SER A 83 -4.10 -32.61 3.67
CA SER A 83 -2.91 -33.47 3.69
C SER A 83 -2.15 -33.21 2.38
N TYR A 84 -0.85 -33.51 2.34
CA TYR A 84 -0.02 -33.49 1.13
C TYR A 84 -0.57 -34.40 0.03
N GLU A 85 -0.65 -33.92 -1.20
CA GLU A 85 -0.35 -34.75 -2.38
C GLU A 85 0.50 -33.97 -3.39
N ASP A 86 1.65 -34.60 -3.68
CA ASP A 86 2.64 -34.32 -4.70
C ASP A 86 2.16 -34.86 -6.04
N SER A 87 2.25 -34.08 -7.11
CA SER A 87 2.39 -34.59 -8.49
C SER A 87 2.94 -33.48 -9.39
N GLY A 88 4.20 -33.63 -9.78
CA GLY A 88 4.90 -32.69 -10.66
C GLY A 88 4.41 -32.68 -12.10
N SER A 89 4.67 -31.57 -12.78
CA SER A 89 5.04 -31.50 -14.20
C SER A 89 5.69 -30.15 -14.50
N GLN A 90 6.95 -30.19 -14.94
CA GLN A 90 7.73 -29.02 -15.33
C GLN A 90 7.30 -28.49 -16.69
N ILE A 91 7.08 -27.17 -16.81
CA ILE A 91 7.31 -26.43 -18.06
C ILE A 91 8.13 -25.16 -17.74
N THR A 92 9.16 -24.95 -18.54
CA THR A 92 10.31 -24.07 -18.35
C THR A 92 10.02 -22.59 -18.64
N ARG A 93 9.77 -21.79 -17.58
CA ARG A 93 9.96 -20.31 -17.53
C ARG A 93 10.31 -19.85 -16.09
N LYS A 94 11.38 -20.40 -15.49
CA LYS A 94 11.59 -20.36 -14.02
C LYS A 94 12.39 -19.18 -13.42
N SER A 95 13.04 -18.32 -14.20
CA SER A 95 13.91 -17.27 -13.60
C SER A 95 13.17 -15.96 -13.25
N LYS A 96 12.38 -15.39 -14.18
CA LYS A 96 11.68 -14.10 -13.98
C LYS A 96 10.43 -14.20 -13.08
N ASN A 97 9.81 -15.39 -13.03
CA ASN A 97 8.59 -15.65 -12.27
C ASN A 97 8.84 -15.71 -10.75
N THR A 98 10.00 -16.25 -10.35
CA THR A 98 10.40 -16.43 -8.94
C THR A 98 10.75 -15.10 -8.26
N LYS A 99 11.46 -14.19 -8.96
CA LYS A 99 11.77 -12.86 -8.44
C LYS A 99 10.52 -11.99 -8.26
N THR A 100 9.58 -12.08 -9.21
CA THR A 100 8.32 -11.32 -9.14
C THR A 100 7.45 -11.79 -7.97
N THR A 101 7.35 -13.11 -7.77
CA THR A 101 6.62 -13.67 -6.62
C THR A 101 7.30 -13.39 -5.29
N ALA A 102 8.63 -13.25 -5.25
CA ALA A 102 9.34 -12.77 -4.06
C ALA A 102 8.96 -11.33 -3.71
N ILE A 103 9.10 -10.39 -4.64
CA ILE A 103 8.76 -8.97 -4.41
C ILE A 103 7.31 -8.80 -3.94
N SER A 104 6.35 -9.49 -4.56
CA SER A 104 4.94 -9.40 -4.13
C SER A 104 4.71 -9.97 -2.72
N ARG A 105 5.45 -11.01 -2.33
CA ARG A 105 5.38 -11.58 -0.98
C ARG A 105 5.99 -10.62 0.05
N ASP A 106 7.14 -10.07 -0.27
CA ASP A 106 7.86 -9.14 0.61
C ASP A 106 7.04 -7.87 0.83
N LEU A 107 6.43 -7.34 -0.24
CA LEU A 107 5.48 -6.23 -0.14
C LEU A 107 4.26 -6.58 0.72
N LYS A 108 3.65 -7.76 0.53
CA LYS A 108 2.51 -8.20 1.33
C LYS A 108 2.87 -8.25 2.82
N ASN A 109 4.03 -8.83 3.14
CA ASN A 109 4.50 -8.94 4.53
C ASN A 109 4.77 -7.56 5.13
N SER A 110 5.44 -6.68 4.39
CA SER A 110 5.71 -5.30 4.83
C SER A 110 4.42 -4.52 5.12
N ILE A 111 3.41 -4.64 4.24
CA ILE A 111 2.09 -4.02 4.45
C ILE A 111 1.43 -4.59 5.71
N CYS A 112 1.48 -5.91 5.92
CA CYS A 112 0.92 -6.53 7.12
C CYS A 112 1.62 -6.03 8.39
N ASP A 113 2.95 -5.98 8.41
CA ASP A 113 3.72 -5.53 9.56
C ASP A 113 3.42 -4.05 9.87
N ALA A 114 3.38 -3.18 8.86
CA ALA A 114 3.02 -1.78 9.02
C ALA A 114 1.59 -1.60 9.56
N ALA A 115 0.63 -2.38 9.04
CA ALA A 115 -0.74 -2.38 9.52
C ALA A 115 -0.84 -2.88 10.98
N ILE A 116 -0.10 -3.92 11.35
CA ILE A 116 -0.03 -4.44 12.72
C ILE A 116 0.45 -3.34 13.68
N GLU A 117 1.53 -2.62 13.34
CA GLU A 117 2.02 -1.52 14.18
C GLU A 117 1.00 -0.38 14.30
N ALA A 118 0.30 -0.04 13.22
CA ALA A 118 -0.77 0.96 13.24
C ALA A 118 -1.94 0.54 14.15
N LEU A 119 -2.36 -0.73 14.07
CA LEU A 119 -3.46 -1.27 14.87
C LEU A 119 -3.13 -1.37 16.37
N ARG A 120 -1.86 -1.60 16.72
CA ARG A 120 -1.41 -1.56 18.12
C ARG A 120 -1.57 -0.19 18.75
N LYS A 121 -1.34 0.88 17.98
CA LYS A 121 -1.54 2.27 18.43
C LYS A 121 -3.03 2.59 18.54
N ARG A 122 -3.81 2.20 17.54
CA ARG A 122 -5.25 2.43 17.52
C ARG A 122 -5.97 1.34 16.70
N PRO A 123 -6.69 0.42 17.37
CA PRO A 123 -7.41 -0.63 16.69
C PRO A 123 -8.62 -0.08 15.92
N VAL A 124 -8.99 -0.77 14.85
CA VAL A 124 -10.19 -0.51 14.04
C VAL A 124 -10.92 -1.82 13.76
N THR A 125 -12.17 -1.74 13.30
CA THR A 125 -12.90 -2.94 12.88
C THR A 125 -12.37 -3.50 11.55
N GLN A 126 -12.73 -4.74 11.25
CA GLN A 126 -12.43 -5.33 9.95
C GLN A 126 -12.93 -4.46 8.80
N HIS A 127 -14.20 -4.04 8.83
CA HIS A 127 -14.80 -3.18 7.82
C HIS A 127 -14.06 -1.85 7.63
N GLU A 128 -13.69 -1.18 8.72
CA GLU A 128 -12.89 0.06 8.65
C GLU A 128 -11.54 -0.17 7.97
N PHE A 129 -10.85 -1.26 8.30
CA PHE A 129 -9.57 -1.60 7.68
C PHE A 129 -9.71 -1.95 6.19
N GLU A 130 -10.78 -2.68 5.82
CA GLU A 130 -11.08 -2.96 4.41
C GLU A 130 -11.32 -1.68 3.60
N LEU A 131 -11.98 -0.67 4.19
CA LEU A 131 -12.16 0.64 3.55
C LEU A 131 -10.83 1.38 3.37
N CYS A 132 -9.90 1.31 4.33
CA CYS A 132 -8.56 1.88 4.16
C CYS A 132 -7.82 1.24 2.98
N LEU A 133 -7.85 -0.09 2.85
CA LEU A 133 -7.23 -0.77 1.71
C LEU A 133 -7.88 -0.35 0.39
N ARG A 134 -9.21 -0.27 0.35
CA ARG A 134 -9.95 0.17 -0.84
C ARG A 134 -9.65 1.62 -1.21
N PHE A 135 -9.46 2.50 -0.24
CA PHE A 135 -9.05 3.89 -0.48
C PHE A 135 -7.69 3.96 -1.17
N ILE A 136 -6.72 3.16 -0.73
CA ILE A 136 -5.39 3.07 -1.36
C ILE A 136 -5.54 2.51 -2.79
N MET A 137 -6.31 1.43 -2.98
CA MET A 137 -6.57 0.86 -4.30
C MET A 137 -7.20 1.89 -5.26
N TYR A 138 -8.20 2.63 -4.79
CA TYR A 138 -8.81 3.73 -5.54
C TYR A 138 -7.79 4.82 -5.90
N SER A 139 -6.91 5.18 -4.97
CA SER A 139 -5.85 6.17 -5.21
C SER A 139 -4.83 5.72 -6.26
N ILE A 140 -4.60 4.40 -6.37
CA ILE A 140 -3.79 3.81 -7.44
C ILE A 140 -4.54 3.91 -8.78
N ASP A 141 -5.79 3.47 -8.83
CA ASP A 141 -6.60 3.47 -10.06
C ASP A 141 -6.77 4.90 -10.61
N ASN A 142 -6.97 5.89 -9.75
CA ASN A 142 -7.06 7.30 -10.10
C ASN A 142 -5.79 7.91 -10.72
N ARG A 143 -4.65 7.20 -10.63
CA ARG A 143 -3.37 7.59 -11.24
C ARG A 143 -2.91 6.62 -12.33
N SER A 144 -3.76 5.68 -12.73
CA SER A 144 -3.45 4.69 -13.77
C SER A 144 -3.19 5.31 -15.15
N TRP A 145 -3.63 6.55 -15.37
CA TRP A 145 -3.36 7.34 -16.58
C TRP A 145 -1.91 7.86 -16.67
N VAL A 146 -1.16 7.85 -15.57
CA VAL A 146 0.25 8.26 -15.57
C VAL A 146 1.11 7.19 -16.28
N PRO A 147 2.03 7.59 -17.19
CA PRO A 147 2.87 6.65 -17.91
C PRO A 147 3.70 5.72 -17.01
N ALA A 148 4.17 4.62 -17.61
CA ALA A 148 5.01 3.59 -16.97
C ALA A 148 4.35 2.78 -15.82
N SER A 149 3.03 2.90 -15.61
CA SER A 149 2.26 2.12 -14.63
C SER A 149 2.81 2.19 -13.19
N ARG A 150 3.31 3.37 -12.83
CA ARG A 150 3.92 3.68 -11.52
C ARG A 150 3.51 5.05 -11.01
N GLY A 151 2.37 5.57 -11.47
CA GLY A 151 1.93 6.93 -11.16
C GLY A 151 1.69 7.13 -9.67
N TYR A 152 1.03 6.16 -9.03
CA TYR A 152 0.81 6.23 -7.58
C TYR A 152 2.11 5.96 -6.82
N LEU A 153 2.89 4.96 -7.22
CA LEU A 153 4.18 4.64 -6.59
C LEU A 153 5.17 5.82 -6.63
N ASP A 154 5.34 6.47 -7.78
CA ASP A 154 6.18 7.66 -7.92
C ASP A 154 5.64 8.81 -7.06
N TRP A 155 4.31 8.99 -7.02
CA TRP A 155 3.68 10.02 -6.19
C TRP A 155 3.90 9.79 -4.69
N ILE A 156 3.55 8.62 -4.14
CA ILE A 156 3.74 8.36 -2.70
C ILE A 156 5.22 8.39 -2.31
N SER A 157 6.13 7.89 -3.16
CA SER A 157 7.55 7.91 -2.85
C SER A 157 8.13 9.32 -2.92
N ASN A 158 7.61 10.19 -3.79
CA ASN A 158 7.96 11.62 -3.74
C ASN A 158 7.44 12.26 -2.44
N MET A 159 6.20 11.96 -2.04
CA MET A 159 5.58 12.48 -0.82
C MET A 159 6.35 12.11 0.46
N PHE A 160 7.02 10.96 0.47
CA PHE A 160 7.88 10.53 1.58
C PHE A 160 9.36 10.87 1.41
N GLY A 161 9.75 11.56 0.33
CA GLY A 161 11.15 11.89 0.05
C GLY A 161 12.04 10.67 -0.22
N LEU A 162 11.47 9.58 -0.75
CA LEU A 162 12.14 8.29 -0.99
C LEU A 162 12.58 8.09 -2.45
N LEU A 163 12.25 9.03 -3.34
CA LEU A 163 12.74 8.97 -4.72
C LEU A 163 14.23 9.31 -4.79
N PRO A 164 15.05 8.53 -5.52
CA PRO A 164 16.41 8.94 -5.84
C PRO A 164 16.40 10.17 -6.75
N GLU A 165 17.46 10.97 -6.69
CA GLU A 165 17.56 12.29 -7.37
C GLU A 165 17.10 12.24 -8.83
N TRP A 166 17.67 11.34 -9.64
CA TRP A 166 17.34 11.19 -11.06
C TRP A 166 15.85 10.91 -11.31
N LYS A 167 15.20 10.19 -10.39
CA LYS A 167 13.77 9.84 -10.50
C LYS A 167 12.89 10.99 -10.03
N LYS A 168 13.37 11.77 -9.05
CA LYS A 168 12.72 13.01 -8.61
C LYS A 168 12.75 14.06 -9.72
N GLU A 169 13.87 14.21 -10.42
CA GLU A 169 13.96 15.09 -11.60
C GLU A 169 12.95 14.69 -12.69
N GLU A 170 12.85 13.40 -13.03
CA GLU A 170 11.82 12.89 -13.96
C GLU A 170 10.40 13.23 -13.49
N PHE A 171 10.14 13.05 -12.19
CA PHE A 171 8.84 13.33 -11.58
C PHE A 171 8.48 14.81 -11.66
N ASP A 172 9.40 15.70 -11.26
CA ASP A 172 9.19 17.14 -11.22
C ASP A 172 8.95 17.71 -12.63
N VAL A 173 9.68 17.22 -13.65
CA VAL A 173 9.48 17.61 -15.05
C VAL A 173 8.08 17.17 -15.54
N PHE A 174 7.67 15.94 -15.24
CA PHE A 174 6.36 15.42 -15.65
C PHE A 174 5.22 16.19 -14.99
N TYR A 175 5.21 16.29 -13.67
CA TYR A 175 4.13 16.97 -12.93
C TYR A 175 4.15 18.50 -13.14
N GLY A 176 5.32 19.10 -13.39
CA GLY A 176 5.45 20.49 -13.84
C GLY A 176 4.74 20.76 -15.16
N SER A 177 4.84 19.82 -16.11
CA SER A 177 4.14 19.92 -17.40
C SER A 177 2.61 19.80 -17.22
N ILE A 178 2.16 18.92 -16.33
CA ILE A 178 0.73 18.77 -15.99
C ILE A 178 0.18 20.02 -15.31
N SER A 179 0.91 20.59 -14.34
CA SER A 179 0.55 21.85 -13.68
C SER A 179 0.34 22.98 -14.68
N GLN A 180 1.27 23.15 -15.62
CA GLN A 180 1.17 24.18 -16.66
C GLN A 180 -0.01 23.94 -17.61
N LEU A 181 -0.26 22.69 -18.00
CA LEU A 181 -1.32 22.34 -18.94
C LEU A 181 -2.73 22.57 -18.36
N PHE A 182 -2.92 22.28 -17.07
CA PHE A 182 -4.23 22.33 -16.41
C PHE A 182 -4.42 23.54 -15.48
N GLY A 183 -3.39 24.39 -15.31
CA GLY A 183 -3.43 25.52 -14.38
C GLY A 183 -3.58 25.11 -12.92
N ILE A 184 -3.06 23.94 -12.56
CA ILE A 184 -3.10 23.39 -11.19
C ILE A 184 -1.83 23.83 -10.46
N GLU A 185 -1.95 24.36 -9.25
CA GLU A 185 -0.77 24.70 -8.44
C GLU A 185 0.10 23.45 -8.18
N MET A 186 1.42 23.59 -8.36
CA MET A 186 2.36 22.50 -8.13
C MET A 186 2.30 21.97 -6.70
N ASP A 187 2.04 22.82 -5.73
CA ASP A 187 1.93 22.46 -4.31
C ASP A 187 0.75 21.52 -4.01
N LEU A 188 -0.22 21.41 -4.93
CA LEU A 188 -1.31 20.43 -4.85
C LEU A 188 -0.93 19.07 -5.45
N LEU A 189 0.09 19.04 -6.32
CA LEU A 189 0.61 17.84 -6.99
C LEU A 189 1.85 17.27 -6.30
N THR A 190 2.58 18.13 -5.56
CA THR A 190 3.83 17.85 -4.87
C THR A 190 3.77 18.48 -3.47
N MET A 191 4.19 17.77 -2.41
CA MET A 191 4.30 18.39 -1.08
C MET A 191 5.28 19.56 -1.11
N ASP A 192 4.90 20.67 -0.48
CA ASP A 192 5.77 21.82 -0.23
C ASP A 192 7.09 21.37 0.42
N LYS A 193 8.23 21.87 -0.10
CA LYS A 193 9.59 21.58 0.38
C LYS A 193 9.75 21.86 1.88
N THR A 194 8.95 22.77 2.43
CA THR A 194 8.95 23.13 3.85
C THR A 194 8.37 22.02 4.74
N ILE A 195 7.40 21.24 4.22
CA ILE A 195 6.80 20.08 4.90
C ILE A 195 7.74 18.87 4.82
N ASP A 196 8.48 18.76 3.71
CA ASP A 196 9.50 17.72 3.48
C ASP A 196 10.56 17.70 4.60
N GLU A 197 11.07 18.86 5.02
CA GLU A 197 12.02 18.95 6.14
C GLU A 197 11.39 18.62 7.51
N ALA A 198 10.13 18.99 7.71
CA ALA A 198 9.41 18.79 8.98
C ALA A 198 8.97 17.32 9.16
N LEU A 199 8.44 16.70 8.12
CA LEU A 199 8.08 15.27 8.11
C LEU A 199 9.33 14.41 8.10
N SER A 200 10.35 14.72 7.29
CA SER A 200 11.63 13.98 7.29
C SER A 200 12.32 13.98 8.66
N LYS A 201 12.22 15.07 9.43
CA LYS A 201 12.70 15.12 10.82
C LYS A 201 11.84 14.30 11.77
N LYS A 202 10.51 14.38 11.64
CA LYS A 202 9.57 13.65 12.50
C LYS A 202 9.67 12.13 12.29
N TYR A 203 9.70 11.67 11.05
CA TYR A 203 9.87 10.25 10.71
C TYR A 203 11.26 9.70 11.09
N ARG A 204 12.30 10.55 11.18
CA ARG A 204 13.62 10.15 11.73
C ARG A 204 13.70 10.11 13.25
N GLN A 205 12.74 10.71 13.96
CA GLN A 205 12.73 10.74 15.43
C GLN A 205 11.87 9.63 16.03
N ASP A 206 10.92 9.08 15.27
CA ASP A 206 10.00 8.04 15.73
C ASP A 206 10.49 6.59 15.40
N TYR A 207 11.72 6.43 14.89
CA TYR A 207 12.40 5.16 14.63
C TYR A 207 13.87 5.17 15.09
#